data_AF-A0A1Z9ANJ7-F1
#
_entry.id   AF-A0A1Z9ANJ7-F1
#
_cell.length_a   1.000
_cell.length_b   1.000
_cell.length_c   1.000
_cell.angle_alpha   90.00
_cell.angle_beta   90.00
_cell.angle_gamma   90.00
#
_symmetry.space_group_name_H-M   'P 1'
#
loop_
_entity.id
_entity.type
_entity.pdbx_description
1 polymer ?
#
loop_
_entity_poly.entity_id
_entity_poly.type
_entity_poly.pdbx_seq_one_letter_code
_entity_poly.pdbx_strand_id
1 'polypeptide(L)'
;MAELTIDKQFFQGRDEVMADLQKTGFWPTTYVSNRSPELPLHYHDHDIIGYVIEGETYLLDENKQRLSVSAGDRMVIPKGAWHAEGEVLDRVLYIVSFRDPVPFAEGIMPREPQGPFPRLEESSALASK
;
A
#
# COMPACT_ATOMS: atom_id res chain seq x y z
N MET A 1 -3.57 -13.11 14.61
CA MET A 1 -2.81 -11.92 15.07
C MET A 1 -3.52 -10.71 14.46
N ALA A 2 -2.93 -9.53 14.32
CA ALA A 2 -3.51 -8.53 13.42
C ALA A 2 -3.21 -8.97 11.97
N GLU A 3 -4.22 -9.04 11.11
CA GLU A 3 -4.09 -9.66 9.78
C GLU A 3 -4.55 -8.70 8.68
N LEU A 4 -3.78 -8.67 7.59
CA LEU A 4 -4.13 -7.94 6.36
C LEU A 4 -5.34 -8.61 5.69
N THR A 5 -6.32 -7.81 5.27
CA THR A 5 -7.46 -8.30 4.48
C THR A 5 -7.62 -7.52 3.19
N ILE A 6 -8.07 -8.23 2.13
CA ILE A 6 -8.33 -7.65 0.81
C ILE A 6 -9.81 -7.80 0.47
N ASP A 7 -10.50 -6.68 0.28
CA ASP A 7 -11.84 -6.64 -0.25
C ASP A 7 -11.78 -6.44 -1.78
N LYS A 8 -12.12 -7.49 -2.52
CA LYS A 8 -12.06 -7.48 -3.99
C LYS A 8 -13.19 -6.65 -4.58
N GLN A 9 -12.87 -5.79 -5.54
CA GLN A 9 -13.83 -4.94 -6.26
C GLN A 9 -14.75 -4.16 -5.30
N PHE A 10 -14.17 -3.65 -4.22
CA PHE A 10 -14.87 -2.93 -3.17
C PHE A 10 -15.49 -1.62 -3.66
N PHE A 11 -14.85 -0.96 -4.63
CA PHE A 11 -15.31 0.32 -5.16
C PHE A 11 -15.16 0.40 -6.69
N GLN A 12 -15.95 1.27 -7.30
CA GLN A 12 -15.91 1.55 -8.75
C GLN A 12 -15.27 2.90 -9.08
N GLY A 13 -15.22 3.83 -8.13
CA GLY A 13 -14.69 5.16 -8.36
C GLY A 13 -14.29 5.89 -7.10
N ARG A 14 -13.60 7.03 -7.28
CA ARG A 14 -13.04 7.84 -6.19
C ARG A 14 -14.10 8.33 -5.20
N ASP A 15 -15.32 8.58 -5.65
CA ASP A 15 -16.40 9.05 -4.77
C ASP A 15 -16.79 7.99 -3.73
N GLU A 16 -16.76 6.70 -4.11
CA GLU A 16 -17.00 5.58 -3.18
C GLU A 16 -15.84 5.39 -2.19
N VAL A 17 -14.59 5.62 -2.63
CA VAL A 17 -13.43 5.65 -1.73
C VAL A 17 -13.58 6.77 -0.69
N MET A 18 -13.95 7.97 -1.11
CA MET A 18 -14.17 9.10 -0.18
C MET A 18 -15.35 8.85 0.77
N ALA A 19 -16.42 8.20 0.29
CA ALA A 19 -17.54 7.81 1.13
C ALA A 19 -17.15 6.75 2.19
N ASP A 20 -16.26 5.81 1.84
CA ASP A 20 -15.72 4.84 2.81
C ASP A 20 -14.81 5.52 3.84
N LEU A 21 -13.91 6.39 3.40
CA LEU A 21 -13.04 7.20 4.28
C LEU A 21 -13.85 8.08 5.26
N GLN A 22 -14.96 8.67 4.79
CA GLN A 22 -15.86 9.41 5.67
C GLN A 22 -16.49 8.52 6.75
N LYS A 23 -16.83 7.27 6.43
CA LYS A 23 -17.39 6.31 7.37
C LYS A 23 -16.35 5.80 8.38
N THR A 24 -15.14 5.52 7.91
CA THR A 24 -14.06 4.96 8.74
C THR A 24 -13.35 6.03 9.58
N GLY A 25 -13.37 7.28 9.13
CA GLY A 25 -12.69 8.41 9.75
C GLY A 25 -11.19 8.48 9.46
N PHE A 26 -10.70 7.75 8.45
CA PHE A 26 -9.29 7.74 8.07
C PHE A 26 -8.92 8.97 7.22
N TRP A 27 -7.67 9.42 7.36
CA TRP A 27 -7.12 10.57 6.66
C TRP A 27 -6.37 10.11 5.40
N PRO A 28 -6.83 10.49 4.20
CA PRO A 28 -6.22 10.01 2.96
C PRO A 28 -5.04 10.86 2.46
N THR A 29 -4.16 10.21 1.71
CA THR A 29 -3.14 10.81 0.85
C THR A 29 -2.98 9.97 -0.42
N THR A 30 -2.51 10.59 -1.49
CA THR A 30 -2.20 9.89 -2.74
C THR A 30 -0.81 9.26 -2.66
N TYR A 31 -0.66 8.03 -3.15
CA TYR A 31 0.63 7.39 -3.34
C TYR A 31 0.73 6.82 -4.76
N VAL A 32 1.80 7.17 -5.48
CA VAL A 32 2.09 6.67 -6.83
C VAL A 32 3.30 5.78 -6.73
N SER A 33 3.10 4.47 -6.90
CA SER A 33 4.18 3.50 -6.96
C SER A 33 4.54 3.26 -8.42
N ASN A 34 5.74 3.69 -8.83
CA ASN A 34 6.32 3.32 -10.12
C ASN A 34 6.96 1.94 -10.01
N ARG A 35 7.56 1.46 -11.11
CA ARG A 35 8.32 0.20 -11.12
C ARG A 35 9.25 0.09 -9.91
N SER A 36 9.03 -0.94 -9.10
CA SER A 36 9.79 -1.19 -7.88
C SER A 36 9.83 -2.70 -7.59
N PRO A 37 10.93 -3.20 -7.01
CA PRO A 37 11.01 -4.58 -6.54
C PRO A 37 10.10 -4.83 -5.32
N GLU A 38 9.84 -6.11 -5.04
CA GLU A 38 9.19 -6.56 -3.80
C GLU A 38 9.98 -6.08 -2.57
N LEU A 39 9.26 -5.63 -1.54
CA LEU A 39 9.82 -5.16 -0.27
C LEU A 39 10.00 -6.31 0.74
N PRO A 40 10.90 -6.18 1.72
CA PRO A 40 11.00 -7.17 2.80
C PRO A 40 9.74 -7.15 3.67
N LEU A 41 9.36 -8.31 4.21
CA LEU A 41 8.25 -8.43 5.16
C LEU A 41 8.49 -7.54 6.40
N HIS A 42 7.51 -6.72 6.76
CA HIS A 42 7.56 -5.76 7.85
C HIS A 42 6.17 -5.48 8.42
N TYR A 43 6.07 -4.58 9.41
CA TYR A 43 4.81 -4.04 9.90
C TYR A 43 4.92 -2.53 10.15
N HIS A 44 3.78 -1.88 10.46
CA HIS A 44 3.72 -0.47 10.84
C HIS A 44 3.00 -0.27 12.18
N ASP A 45 3.21 0.91 12.78
CA ASP A 45 2.59 1.32 14.04
C ASP A 45 1.21 1.97 13.89
N HIS A 46 0.68 2.00 12.66
CA HIS A 46 -0.57 2.67 12.30
C HIS A 46 -1.53 1.72 11.58
N ASP A 47 -2.83 1.92 11.79
CA ASP A 47 -3.83 1.31 10.92
C ASP A 47 -3.80 2.00 9.56
N ILE A 48 -3.81 1.20 8.49
CA ILE A 48 -3.78 1.67 7.12
C ILE A 48 -4.98 1.09 6.36
N ILE A 49 -5.64 1.95 5.58
CA ILE A 49 -6.51 1.48 4.49
C ILE A 49 -5.93 1.99 3.17
N GLY A 50 -5.65 1.07 2.26
CA GLY A 50 -5.21 1.35 0.90
C GLY A 50 -6.31 1.02 -0.10
N TYR A 51 -6.43 1.85 -1.14
CA TYR A 51 -7.38 1.66 -2.23
C TYR A 51 -6.60 1.67 -3.54
N VAL A 52 -6.69 0.58 -4.32
CA VAL A 52 -6.00 0.50 -5.61
C VAL A 52 -6.84 1.22 -6.65
N ILE A 53 -6.43 2.42 -7.05
CA ILE A 53 -7.17 3.26 -8.00
C ILE A 53 -6.89 2.83 -9.44
N GLU A 54 -5.62 2.54 -9.76
CA GLU A 54 -5.17 2.12 -11.08
C GLU A 54 -4.02 1.12 -10.95
N GLY A 55 -3.92 0.18 -11.90
CA GLY A 55 -2.84 -0.82 -11.95
C GLY A 55 -3.13 -2.07 -11.14
N GLU A 56 -2.11 -2.91 -11.01
CA GLU A 56 -2.16 -4.19 -10.30
C GLU A 56 -0.79 -4.57 -9.72
N THR A 57 -0.81 -5.33 -8.63
CA THR A 57 0.36 -5.98 -8.00
C THR A 57 -0.14 -7.06 -7.04
N TYR A 58 0.65 -7.43 -6.03
CA TYR A 58 0.26 -8.30 -4.94
C TYR A 58 0.86 -7.79 -3.62
N LEU A 59 0.28 -8.24 -2.51
CA LEU A 59 0.86 -8.12 -1.18
C LEU A 59 1.30 -9.51 -0.73
N LEU A 60 2.29 -9.59 0.15
CA LEU A 60 2.57 -10.77 0.94
C LEU A 60 1.91 -10.65 2.31
N ASP A 61 1.31 -11.72 2.81
CA ASP A 61 0.88 -11.83 4.20
C ASP A 61 2.01 -12.33 5.12
N GLU A 62 1.72 -12.51 6.40
CA GLU A 62 2.68 -13.02 7.40
C GLU A 62 3.27 -14.40 7.04
N ASN A 63 2.53 -15.20 6.26
CA ASN A 63 2.91 -16.53 5.80
C ASN A 63 3.58 -16.50 4.42
N LYS A 64 3.87 -15.29 3.89
CA LYS A 64 4.41 -15.05 2.54
C LYS A 64 3.49 -15.55 1.42
N GLN A 65 2.19 -15.68 1.69
CA GLN A 65 1.21 -15.95 0.65
C GLN A 65 0.96 -14.68 -0.16
N ARG A 66 0.89 -14.83 -1.48
CA ARG A 66 0.62 -13.72 -2.41
C ARG A 66 -0.87 -13.44 -2.48
N LEU A 67 -1.24 -12.20 -2.17
CA LEU A 67 -2.60 -11.67 -2.27
C LEU A 67 -2.64 -10.66 -3.42
N SER A 68 -3.18 -11.06 -4.57
CA SER A 68 -3.26 -10.19 -5.75
C SER A 68 -4.25 -9.04 -5.55
N VAL A 69 -3.83 -7.83 -5.90
CA VAL A 69 -4.61 -6.59 -5.82
C VAL A 69 -4.61 -5.87 -7.17
N SER A 70 -5.74 -5.29 -7.52
CA SER A 70 -5.97 -4.58 -8.78
C SER A 70 -6.95 -3.43 -8.57
N ALA A 71 -7.08 -2.56 -9.57
CA ALA A 71 -8.03 -1.46 -9.57
C ALA A 71 -9.43 -1.86 -9.02
N GLY A 72 -9.93 -1.08 -8.06
CA GLY A 72 -11.20 -1.32 -7.37
C GLY A 72 -11.09 -2.09 -6.05
N ASP A 73 -9.93 -2.63 -5.71
CA ASP A 73 -9.73 -3.37 -4.46
C ASP A 73 -9.37 -2.47 -3.28
N ARG A 74 -9.84 -2.84 -2.09
CA ARG A 74 -9.48 -2.20 -0.81
C ARG A 74 -8.63 -3.14 0.03
N MET A 75 -7.57 -2.60 0.61
CA MET A 75 -6.65 -3.28 1.53
C MET A 75 -6.85 -2.69 2.92
N VAL A 76 -7.08 -3.53 3.92
CA VAL A 76 -7.11 -3.11 5.32
C VAL A 76 -5.94 -3.77 6.01
N ILE A 77 -4.99 -2.95 6.47
CA ILE A 77 -3.76 -3.37 7.13
C ILE A 77 -3.80 -2.80 8.55
N PRO A 78 -4.29 -3.57 9.54
CA PRO A 78 -4.30 -3.10 10.91
C PRO A 78 -2.89 -2.90 11.44
N LYS A 79 -2.74 -2.03 12.44
CA LYS A 79 -1.48 -1.84 13.17
C LYS A 79 -0.86 -3.19 13.58
N GLY A 80 0.42 -3.37 13.29
CA GLY A 80 1.15 -4.59 13.62
C GLY A 80 0.88 -5.81 12.73
N ALA A 81 0.04 -5.68 11.70
CA ALA A 81 -0.13 -6.74 10.70
C ALA A 81 1.14 -6.86 9.84
N TRP A 82 1.73 -8.05 9.81
CA TRP A 82 2.89 -8.33 8.97
C TRP A 82 2.47 -8.41 7.50
N HIS A 83 3.17 -7.68 6.64
CA HIS A 83 2.94 -7.68 5.21
C HIS A 83 4.19 -7.23 4.42
N ALA A 84 4.15 -7.38 3.11
CA ALA A 84 5.08 -6.72 2.20
C ALA A 84 4.38 -6.34 0.89
N GLU A 85 4.77 -5.22 0.31
CA GLU A 85 4.38 -4.85 -1.04
C GLU A 85 5.18 -5.66 -2.06
N GLY A 86 4.45 -6.28 -2.98
CA GLY A 86 5.01 -7.01 -4.10
C GLY A 86 5.68 -6.11 -5.14
N GLU A 87 6.36 -6.75 -6.09
CA GLU A 87 6.94 -6.07 -7.24
C GLU A 87 5.86 -5.32 -8.04
N VAL A 88 6.17 -4.08 -8.41
CA VAL A 88 5.40 -3.28 -9.36
C VAL A 88 6.15 -3.26 -10.69
N LEU A 89 5.50 -3.72 -11.76
CA LEU A 89 6.12 -3.85 -13.08
C LEU A 89 6.02 -2.58 -13.94
N ASP A 90 5.02 -1.74 -13.68
CA ASP A 90 4.78 -0.49 -14.41
C ASP A 90 4.44 0.66 -13.44
N ARG A 91 3.16 0.84 -13.10
CA ARG A 91 2.69 1.85 -12.15
C ARG A 91 1.42 1.37 -11.46
N VAL A 92 1.32 1.61 -10.15
CA VAL A 92 0.10 1.44 -9.37
C VAL A 92 -0.21 2.75 -8.63
N LEU A 93 -1.45 3.22 -8.78
CA LEU A 93 -1.94 4.42 -8.09
C LEU A 93 -2.80 3.98 -6.90
N TYR A 94 -2.48 4.53 -5.73
CA TYR A 94 -3.23 4.29 -4.51
C TYR A 94 -3.78 5.59 -3.93
N ILE A 95 -4.93 5.48 -3.27
CA ILE A 95 -5.22 6.30 -2.10
C ILE A 95 -4.80 5.48 -0.88
N VAL A 96 -3.88 6.00 -0.09
CA VAL A 96 -3.45 5.41 1.19
C VAL A 96 -3.98 6.29 2.29
N SER A 97 -4.43 5.69 3.39
CA SER A 97 -5.01 6.45 4.49
C SER A 97 -4.61 5.88 5.84
N PHE A 98 -4.58 6.75 6.85
CA PHE A 98 -4.22 6.40 8.22
C PHE A 98 -5.35 6.79 9.17
N ARG A 99 -5.50 6.05 10.27
CA ARG A 99 -6.48 6.41 11.30
C ARG A 99 -6.23 7.79 11.90
N ASP A 100 -4.96 8.12 12.13
CA ASP A 100 -4.52 9.39 12.69
C ASP A 100 -3.88 10.28 11.60
N PRO A 101 -4.00 11.61 11.69
CA PRO A 101 -3.43 12.53 10.71
C PRO A 101 -1.92 12.70 10.88
N VAL A 102 -1.16 11.67 10.50
CA VAL A 102 0.31 11.62 10.59
C VAL A 102 0.98 11.98 9.25
N PRO A 103 2.23 12.48 9.25
CA PRO A 103 3.02 12.60 8.02
C PRO A 103 3.12 11.25 7.29
N PHE A 104 3.02 11.26 5.96
CA PHE A 104 3.04 10.03 5.17
C PHE A 104 4.26 9.14 5.47
N ALA A 105 5.45 9.73 5.47
CA ALA A 105 6.70 9.01 5.74
C ALA A 105 6.76 8.37 7.15
N GLU A 106 6.04 8.94 8.11
CA GLU A 106 5.88 8.35 9.44
C GLU A 106 4.89 7.19 9.39
N GLY A 107 3.73 7.38 8.77
CA GLY A 107 2.67 6.39 8.65
C GLY A 107 3.09 5.09 7.96
N ILE A 108 3.98 5.18 6.96
CA ILE A 108 4.53 4.02 6.23
C ILE A 108 5.90 3.57 6.73
N MET A 109 6.37 4.05 7.88
CA MET A 109 7.71 3.69 8.36
C MET A 109 7.75 2.19 8.70
N PRO A 110 8.57 1.38 8.01
CA PRO A 110 8.60 -0.06 8.24
C PRO A 110 9.28 -0.37 9.58
N ARG A 111 8.72 -1.33 10.30
CA ARG A 111 9.29 -1.89 11.52
C ARG A 111 9.77 -3.31 11.26
N GLU A 112 10.94 -3.64 11.80
CA GLU A 112 11.54 -4.98 11.78
C GLU A 112 11.55 -5.66 10.39
N PRO A 113 12.09 -5.02 9.34
CA PRO A 113 12.13 -5.62 8.02
C PRO A 113 12.95 -6.92 8.01
N GLN A 114 12.36 -7.99 7.48
CA GLN A 114 12.98 -9.31 7.37
C GLN A 114 13.83 -9.44 6.10
N GLY A 115 14.77 -8.50 5.93
CA GLY A 115 15.66 -8.44 4.78
C GLY A 115 16.10 -7.00 4.48
N PRO A 116 17.11 -6.82 3.62
CA PRO A 116 17.50 -5.50 3.17
C PRO A 116 16.38 -4.90 2.32
N PHE A 117 16.13 -3.59 2.49
CA PHE A 117 15.36 -2.87 1.50
C PHE A 117 16.13 -2.83 0.17
N PRO A 118 15.47 -3.11 -0.96
CA PRO A 118 16.09 -3.01 -2.26
C PRO A 118 16.54 -1.57 -2.52
N ARG A 119 17.66 -1.40 -3.23
CA ARG A 119 18.03 -0.08 -3.72
C ARG A 119 17.02 0.29 -4.81
N LEU A 120 16.44 1.47 -4.68
CA LEU A 120 15.78 2.10 -5.82
C LEU A 120 16.90 2.40 -6.82
N GLU A 121 17.00 1.60 -7.89
CA GLU A 121 17.82 1.99 -9.03
C GLU A 121 17.27 3.36 -9.49
N GLU A 122 18.11 4.39 -9.48
CA GLU A 122 17.72 5.70 -10.00
C GLU A 122 17.17 5.48 -11.42
N SER A 123 15.91 5.81 -11.65
CA SER A 123 15.36 5.81 -13.00
C SER A 123 16.14 6.85 -13.80
N SER A 124 17.19 6.42 -14.50
CA SER A 124 18.07 7.24 -15.35
C SER A 124 17.37 7.65 -16.64
N ALA A 125 16.14 8.13 -16.53
CA ALA A 125 15.35 8.65 -17.63
C ALA A 125 14.61 9.90 -17.15
N LEU A 126 15.34 11.01 -16.96
CA LEU A 126 14.89 12.41 -17.07
C LEU A 126 16.02 13.38 -16.63
N ALA A 127 17.21 13.25 -17.22
CA ALA A 127 18.26 14.27 -17.16
C ALA A 127 19.05 14.39 -18.47
N SER A 128 18.38 14.08 -19.59
CA SER A 128 18.87 14.38 -20.94
C SER A 128 17.71 14.95 -21.74
N LYS A 129 17.43 16.24 -21.50
CA LYS A 129 16.98 17.23 -22.48
C LYS A 129 17.13 18.63 -21.89
#